data_AF-A0ABD7LV60-F1
#
_entry.id   AF-A0ABD7LV60-F1
#
_cell.length_a   1.000
_cell.length_b   1.000
_cell.length_c   1.000
_cell.angle_alpha   90.00
_cell.angle_beta   90.00
_cell.angle_gamma   90.00
#
_symmetry.space_group_name_H-M   'P 1'
#
loop_
_entity.id
_entity.type
_entity.pdbx_description
1 polymer ?
#
loop_
_entity_poly.entity_id
_entity_poly.type
_entity_poly.pdbx_seq_one_letter_code
_entity_poly.pdbx_strand_id
1 'polypeptide(L)'
;MIPRFRAWNKKTQSFIDYGDLVLDLRSGKIYAGDIGLVESTIDVTDQIELMQSTGLKDKNGIEIFEWDIVSVSVRNGFDYLDNKVCVVKNSIGHSGLVCATVDEDLEYQIFNTELFEEYTYEVIGNIWENSELLEVE
;
A
#
# COMPACT_ATOMS: atom_id res chain seq x y z
N MET A 1 8.98 -2.16 -14.35
CA MET A 1 7.72 -2.28 -13.59
C MET A 1 6.72 -1.29 -14.17
N ILE A 2 5.46 -1.68 -14.34
CA ILE A 2 4.39 -0.76 -14.74
C ILE A 2 3.82 -0.15 -13.46
N PRO A 3 3.80 1.18 -13.28
CA PRO A 3 3.22 1.81 -12.09
C PRO A 3 1.74 1.46 -11.97
N ARG A 4 1.32 1.02 -10.78
CA ARG A 4 -0.08 0.76 -10.45
C ARG A 4 -0.43 1.49 -9.17
N PHE A 5 -1.65 2.00 -9.11
CA PHE A 5 -2.16 2.76 -7.98
C PHE A 5 -3.55 2.25 -7.60
N ARG A 6 -3.87 2.35 -6.32
CA ARG A 6 -5.23 2.32 -5.81
C ARG A 6 -5.49 3.63 -5.07
N ALA A 7 -6.74 4.07 -5.02
CA ALA A 7 -7.11 5.34 -4.39
C ALA A 7 -8.15 5.09 -3.31
N TRP A 8 -7.85 5.51 -2.08
CA TRP A 8 -8.82 5.51 -0.99
C TRP A 8 -9.56 6.84 -0.95
N ASN A 9 -10.89 6.81 -0.96
CA ASN A 9 -11.71 7.99 -0.79
C ASN A 9 -12.03 8.19 0.70
N LYS A 10 -11.44 9.24 1.30
CA LYS A 10 -11.60 9.62 2.71
C LYS A 10 -13.04 10.00 3.07
N LYS A 11 -13.83 10.49 2.10
CA LYS A 11 -15.22 10.90 2.32
C LYS A 11 -16.18 9.72 2.32
N THR A 12 -16.03 8.79 1.39
CA THR A 12 -16.89 7.58 1.31
C THR A 12 -16.35 6.44 2.14
N GLN A 13 -15.10 6.53 2.62
CA GLN A 13 -14.37 5.47 3.31
C GLN A 13 -14.38 4.17 2.51
N SER A 14 -14.00 4.27 1.24
CA SER A 14 -13.94 3.14 0.33
C SER A 14 -12.86 3.36 -0.73
N PHE A 15 -12.37 2.27 -1.31
CA PHE A 15 -11.57 2.36 -2.53
C PHE A 15 -12.40 2.89 -3.70
N ILE A 16 -11.77 3.69 -4.56
CA ILE A 16 -12.34 4.07 -5.86
C ILE A 16 -12.08 2.91 -6.81
N ASP A 17 -13.14 2.18 -7.15
CA ASP A 17 -13.14 1.02 -8.04
C ASP A 17 -13.96 1.25 -9.32
N TYR A 18 -14.45 2.48 -9.52
CA TYR A 18 -15.27 2.88 -10.65
C TYR A 18 -14.62 4.02 -11.45
N GLY A 19 -14.81 3.99 -12.77
CA GLY A 19 -14.37 5.04 -13.68
C GLY A 19 -12.86 5.19 -13.77
N ASP A 20 -12.44 6.38 -14.22
CA ASP A 20 -11.05 6.77 -14.33
C ASP A 20 -10.65 7.72 -13.20
N LEU A 21 -9.35 7.75 -12.91
CA LEU A 21 -8.72 8.78 -12.08
C LEU A 21 -7.80 9.64 -12.94
N VAL A 22 -8.04 10.95 -12.98
CA VAL A 22 -7.37 11.88 -13.89
C VAL A 22 -6.63 12.94 -13.11
N LEU A 23 -5.34 13.09 -13.40
CA LEU A 23 -4.55 14.24 -12.96
C LEU A 23 -4.59 15.33 -14.04
N ASP A 24 -5.20 16.46 -13.73
CA ASP A 24 -5.08 17.66 -14.56
C ASP A 24 -3.75 18.35 -14.28
N LEU A 25 -2.81 18.24 -15.22
CA LEU A 25 -1.47 18.81 -15.11
C LEU A 25 -1.44 20.34 -15.05
N ARG A 26 -2.51 21.04 -15.46
CA ARG A 26 -2.56 22.51 -15.40
C ARG A 26 -2.96 23.00 -14.02
N SER A 27 -3.97 22.36 -13.43
CA SER A 27 -4.50 22.76 -12.13
C SER A 27 -3.89 21.98 -10.95
N GLY A 28 -3.26 20.84 -11.21
CA GLY A 28 -2.79 19.89 -10.19
C GLY A 28 -3.92 19.10 -9.53
N LYS A 29 -5.16 19.24 -10.02
CA LYS A 29 -6.33 18.59 -9.43
C LYS A 29 -6.50 17.16 -9.89
N ILE A 30 -7.10 16.36 -9.03
CA ILE A 30 -7.44 14.97 -9.31
C ILE A 30 -8.95 14.85 -9.42
N TYR A 31 -9.40 14.25 -10.52
CA TYR A 31 -10.80 13.99 -10.80
C TYR A 31 -11.06 12.50 -10.86
N ALA A 32 -12.20 12.05 -10.32
CA ALA A 32 -12.68 10.69 -10.46
C ALA A 32 -13.98 10.68 -11.29
N GLY A 33 -14.13 9.72 -12.20
CA GLY A 33 -15.32 9.56 -13.05
C GLY A 33 -14.97 9.12 -14.46
N ASP A 34 -15.95 9.09 -15.36
CA ASP A 34 -15.71 8.72 -16.76
C ASP A 34 -15.14 9.93 -17.52
N ILE A 35 -13.91 9.83 -18.03
CA ILE A 35 -13.26 10.90 -18.80
C ILE A 35 -14.04 11.26 -20.06
N GLY A 36 -14.71 10.26 -20.67
CA GLY A 36 -15.53 10.44 -21.86
C GLY A 36 -16.77 11.30 -21.61
N LEU A 37 -17.17 11.45 -20.34
CA LEU A 37 -18.33 12.20 -19.89
C LEU A 37 -17.89 13.19 -18.81
N VAL A 38 -17.29 14.31 -19.21
CA VAL A 38 -16.75 15.34 -18.30
C VAL A 38 -17.75 15.77 -17.21
N GLU A 39 -19.05 15.82 -17.51
CA GLU A 39 -20.11 16.15 -16.53
C GLU A 39 -20.25 15.13 -15.39
N SER A 40 -19.73 13.91 -15.57
CA SER A 40 -19.70 12.85 -14.57
C SER A 40 -18.42 12.83 -13.71
N THR A 41 -17.47 13.74 -13.97
CA THR A 41 -16.23 13.84 -13.20
C THR A 41 -16.41 14.70 -11.96
N ILE A 42 -15.88 14.23 -10.83
CA ILE A 42 -15.90 14.94 -9.56
C ILE A 42 -14.48 15.28 -9.12
N ASP A 43 -14.27 16.50 -8.64
CA ASP A 43 -12.99 16.91 -8.03
C ASP A 43 -12.85 16.19 -6.68
N VAL A 44 -11.83 15.33 -6.60
CA VAL A 44 -11.54 14.50 -5.43
C VAL A 44 -10.17 14.80 -4.83
N THR A 45 -9.52 15.88 -5.27
CA THR A 45 -8.13 16.23 -4.93
C THR A 45 -7.83 16.12 -3.43
N ASP A 46 -8.68 16.72 -2.59
CA ASP A 46 -8.49 16.73 -1.13
C ASP A 46 -9.18 15.57 -0.39
N GLN A 47 -9.84 14.69 -1.15
CA GLN A 47 -10.66 13.60 -0.62
C GLN A 47 -10.03 12.23 -0.83
N ILE A 48 -8.89 12.15 -1.52
CA ILE A 48 -8.26 10.87 -1.82
C ILE A 48 -6.90 10.71 -1.15
N GLU A 49 -6.55 9.45 -0.89
CA GLU A 49 -5.18 9.01 -0.69
C GLU A 49 -4.78 8.10 -1.85
N LEU A 50 -3.72 8.45 -2.57
CA LEU A 50 -3.15 7.57 -3.59
C LEU A 50 -2.13 6.63 -2.96
N MET A 51 -2.22 5.36 -3.30
CA MET A 51 -1.31 4.33 -2.80
C MET A 51 -0.65 3.63 -3.96
N GLN A 52 0.68 3.66 -3.98
CA GLN A 52 1.45 3.04 -5.04
C GLN A 52 1.64 1.54 -4.77
N SER A 53 1.55 0.72 -5.82
CA SER A 53 1.95 -0.68 -5.75
C SER A 53 3.45 -0.84 -5.57
N THR A 54 3.86 -1.81 -4.75
CA THR A 54 5.24 -2.30 -4.68
C THR A 54 5.65 -3.06 -5.96
N GLY A 55 4.68 -3.49 -6.78
CA GLY A 55 4.86 -4.42 -7.89
C GLY A 55 5.11 -5.88 -7.46
N LEU A 56 5.08 -6.15 -6.15
CA LEU A 56 5.28 -7.47 -5.56
C LEU A 56 3.94 -8.06 -5.12
N LYS A 57 3.90 -9.39 -5.02
CA LYS A 57 2.74 -10.14 -4.55
C LYS A 57 3.09 -10.91 -3.29
N ASP A 58 2.11 -11.02 -2.41
CA ASP A 58 2.18 -11.82 -1.21
C ASP A 58 2.05 -13.32 -1.52
N LYS A 59 2.11 -14.17 -0.49
CA LYS A 59 2.02 -15.63 -0.64
C LYS A 59 0.69 -16.12 -1.25
N ASN A 60 -0.36 -15.31 -1.18
CA ASN A 60 -1.70 -15.60 -1.71
C ASN A 60 -1.89 -15.02 -3.14
N GLY A 61 -0.85 -14.39 -3.71
CA GLY A 61 -0.90 -13.77 -5.03
C GLY A 61 -1.57 -12.39 -5.07
N ILE A 62 -1.85 -11.81 -3.89
CA ILE A 62 -2.39 -10.46 -3.71
C ILE A 62 -1.25 -9.46 -3.86
N GLU A 63 -1.45 -8.41 -4.63
CA GLU A 63 -0.44 -7.37 -4.82
C GLU A 63 -0.35 -6.47 -3.59
N ILE A 64 0.89 -6.15 -3.18
CA ILE A 64 1.17 -5.33 -2.00
C ILE A 64 1.28 -3.87 -2.43
N PHE A 65 0.57 -2.99 -1.75
CA PHE A 65 0.54 -1.54 -1.95
C PHE A 65 1.06 -0.80 -0.73
N GLU A 66 1.42 0.46 -0.94
CA GLU A 66 1.60 1.42 0.14
C GLU A 66 0.37 1.43 1.06
N TRP A 67 0.65 1.53 2.36
CA TRP A 67 -0.29 1.47 3.48
C TRP A 67 -1.03 0.14 3.67
N ASP A 68 -0.62 -0.93 2.99
CA ASP A 68 -1.02 -2.27 3.41
C ASP A 68 -0.43 -2.64 4.77
N ILE A 69 -1.22 -3.38 5.54
CA ILE A 69 -0.79 -4.05 6.75
C ILE A 69 -0.46 -5.48 6.34
N VAL A 70 0.78 -5.90 6.59
CA VAL A 70 1.31 -7.19 6.18
C VAL A 70 1.82 -7.96 7.39
N SER A 71 1.51 -9.25 7.44
CA SER A 71 2.17 -10.20 8.33
C SER A 71 3.45 -10.68 7.65
N VAL A 72 4.59 -10.46 8.31
CA VAL A 72 5.92 -10.82 7.81
C VAL A 72 6.49 -11.94 8.66
N SER A 73 6.88 -13.02 8.01
CA SER A 73 7.65 -14.10 8.63
C SER A 73 8.93 -14.34 7.83
N VAL A 74 10.05 -14.43 8.54
CA VAL A 74 11.35 -14.79 7.97
C VAL A 74 12.15 -15.55 9.02
N ARG A 75 12.84 -16.60 8.57
CA ARG A 75 13.74 -17.36 9.42
C ARG A 75 15.00 -17.70 8.64
N ASN A 76 15.93 -16.76 8.59
CA ASN A 76 17.24 -16.97 7.98
C ASN A 76 18.34 -16.74 9.04
N GLY A 77 19.62 -16.74 8.65
CA GLY A 77 20.73 -16.55 9.59
C GLY A 77 20.89 -15.12 10.15
N PHE A 78 20.05 -14.17 9.72
CA PHE A 78 20.17 -12.74 10.00
C PHE A 78 18.89 -12.18 10.64
N ASP A 79 17.73 -12.44 10.04
CA ASP A 79 16.42 -11.99 10.48
C ASP A 79 15.55 -13.16 10.97
N TYR A 80 14.81 -12.87 12.03
CA TYR A 80 13.91 -13.80 12.71
C TYR A 80 12.60 -13.08 13.05
N LEU A 81 11.66 -13.09 12.11
CA LEU A 81 10.31 -12.57 12.31
C LEU A 81 9.31 -13.73 12.24
N ASP A 82 8.37 -13.75 13.17
CA ASP A 82 7.28 -14.73 13.19
C ASP A 82 5.95 -13.98 13.25
N ASN A 83 5.25 -13.94 12.10
CA ASN A 83 3.98 -13.24 11.90
C ASN A 83 4.00 -11.80 12.44
N LYS A 84 5.11 -11.10 12.23
CA LYS A 84 5.27 -9.72 12.70
C LYS A 84 4.39 -8.81 11.85
N VAL A 85 3.54 -8.03 12.51
CA VAL A 85 2.67 -7.06 11.84
C VAL A 85 3.47 -5.83 11.46
N CYS A 86 3.44 -5.49 10.18
CA CYS A 86 4.13 -4.36 9.60
C CYS A 86 3.20 -3.52 8.73
N VAL A 87 3.48 -2.22 8.61
CA VAL A 87 2.85 -1.31 7.64
C VAL A 87 3.81 -1.05 6.50
N VAL A 88 3.32 -1.19 5.27
CA VAL A 88 4.07 -0.84 4.07
C VAL A 88 4.08 0.68 3.91
N LYS A 89 5.25 1.31 4.00
CA LYS A 89 5.38 2.78 3.88
C LYS A 89 6.69 3.17 3.21
N ASN A 90 6.78 4.42 2.76
CA ASN A 90 8.05 4.98 2.30
C ASN A 90 9.09 4.94 3.43
N SER A 91 10.26 4.42 3.12
CA SER A 91 11.35 4.29 4.07
C SER A 91 12.00 5.63 4.39
N ILE A 92 12.45 5.78 5.63
CA ILE A 92 13.30 6.91 6.06
C ILE A 92 14.78 6.57 5.81
N GLY A 93 15.18 5.30 5.91
CA GLY A 93 16.57 4.84 5.81
C GLY A 93 16.99 4.22 4.48
N HIS A 94 16.04 3.89 3.61
CA HIS A 94 16.22 3.16 2.36
C HIS A 94 15.50 3.84 1.20
N SER A 95 15.84 3.43 -0.02
CA SER A 95 15.12 3.86 -1.21
C SER A 95 13.88 3.00 -1.41
N GLY A 96 12.70 3.62 -1.45
CA GLY A 96 11.44 2.96 -1.80
C GLY A 96 10.59 2.54 -0.59
N LEU A 97 9.66 1.61 -0.85
CA LEU A 97 8.73 1.10 0.16
C LEU A 97 9.39 -0.01 1.00
N VAL A 98 9.10 -0.01 2.30
CA VAL A 98 9.55 -0.98 3.31
C VAL A 98 8.37 -1.46 4.14
N CYS A 99 8.52 -2.63 4.76
CA CYS A 99 7.67 -3.08 5.86
C CYS A 99 8.21 -2.51 7.17
N ALA A 100 7.50 -1.58 7.79
CA ALA A 100 7.86 -1.05 9.11
C ALA A 100 7.04 -1.74 10.20
N THR A 101 7.69 -2.29 11.22
CA THR A 101 6.99 -2.92 12.35
C THR A 101 6.13 -1.89 13.09
N VAL A 102 4.94 -2.31 13.52
CA VAL A 102 4.00 -1.41 14.21
C VAL A 102 4.49 -1.00 15.60
N ASP A 103 5.18 -1.90 16.30
CA ASP A 103 5.56 -1.75 17.70
C ASP A 103 6.94 -1.13 17.92
N GLU A 104 7.88 -1.36 17.00
CA GLU A 104 9.28 -0.96 17.15
C GLU A 104 9.77 0.00 16.04
N ASP A 105 8.91 0.32 15.05
CA ASP A 105 9.23 1.13 13.87
C ASP A 105 10.49 0.64 13.11
N LEU A 106 10.79 -0.66 13.20
CA LEU A 106 11.91 -1.28 12.48
C LEU A 106 11.54 -1.47 11.01
N GLU A 107 12.37 -0.94 10.12
CA GLU A 107 12.16 -1.03 8.68
C GLU A 107 12.84 -2.26 8.07
N TYR A 108 12.07 -3.07 7.36
CA TYR A 108 12.53 -4.22 6.59
C TYR A 108 12.26 -3.98 5.10
N GLN A 109 13.28 -4.15 4.27
CA GLN A 109 13.10 -4.09 2.82
C GLN A 109 12.17 -5.21 2.35
N ILE A 110 11.36 -4.90 1.34
CA ILE A 110 10.43 -5.87 0.75
C ILE A 110 11.19 -6.61 -0.34
N PHE A 111 11.46 -7.89 -0.09
CA PHE A 111 12.17 -8.77 -1.02
C PHE A 111 11.21 -9.68 -1.77
N ASN A 112 11.49 -9.91 -3.05
CA ASN A 112 10.87 -10.96 -3.85
C ASN A 112 11.87 -11.44 -4.91
N THR A 113 12.98 -12.01 -4.42
CA THR A 113 14.06 -12.52 -5.26
C THR A 113 14.44 -13.91 -4.77
N GLU A 114 14.99 -14.75 -5.65
CA GLU A 114 15.46 -16.10 -5.31
C GLU A 114 16.48 -16.14 -4.15
N LEU A 115 17.15 -15.02 -3.88
CA LEU A 115 18.12 -14.90 -2.78
C LEU A 115 17.50 -14.70 -1.39
N PHE A 116 16.20 -14.40 -1.32
CA PHE A 116 15.48 -14.03 -0.10
C PHE A 116 14.09 -14.69 -0.08
N GLU A 117 13.99 -15.94 -0.55
CA GLU A 117 12.75 -16.72 -0.60
C GLU A 117 12.21 -17.06 0.79
N GLU A 118 13.01 -16.93 1.84
CA GLU A 118 12.58 -17.19 3.22
C GLU A 118 11.67 -16.09 3.77
N TYR A 119 11.60 -14.92 3.13
CA TYR A 119 10.61 -13.90 3.49
C TYR A 119 9.26 -14.28 2.92
N THR A 120 8.29 -14.43 3.82
CA THR A 120 6.89 -14.60 3.46
C THR A 120 6.10 -13.38 3.91
N TYR A 121 5.27 -12.87 3.01
CA TYR A 121 4.36 -11.76 3.25
C TYR A 121 2.94 -12.26 3.08
N GLU A 122 2.03 -11.74 3.90
CA GLU A 122 0.59 -11.90 3.75
C GLU A 122 -0.07 -10.55 4.00
N VAL A 123 -0.82 -10.05 3.02
CA VAL A 123 -1.64 -8.85 3.22
C VAL A 123 -2.81 -9.23 4.12
N ILE A 124 -2.86 -8.62 5.30
CA ILE A 124 -3.92 -8.87 6.31
C ILE A 124 -4.90 -7.71 6.45
N GLY A 125 -4.62 -6.57 5.80
CA GLY A 125 -5.49 -5.41 5.79
C GLY A 125 -4.78 -4.18 5.25
N ASN A 126 -5.34 -3.00 5.48
CA ASN A 126 -4.68 -1.71 5.25
C ASN A 126 -5.05 -0.72 6.36
N ILE A 127 -4.28 0.36 6.50
CA ILE A 127 -4.47 1.32 7.61
C ILE A 127 -5.84 2.02 7.60
N TRP A 128 -6.55 2.00 6.47
CA TRP A 128 -7.82 2.70 6.30
C TRP A 128 -9.01 1.83 6.70
N GLU A 129 -8.99 0.56 6.29
CA GLU A 129 -10.06 -0.40 6.57
C GLU A 129 -9.85 -1.20 7.87
N ASN A 130 -8.59 -1.31 8.32
CA ASN A 130 -8.20 -2.21 9.41
C ASN A 130 -7.31 -1.53 10.45
N SER A 131 -7.70 -0.32 10.90
CA SER A 131 -6.93 0.44 11.89
C SER A 131 -6.76 -0.30 13.22
N GLU A 132 -7.67 -1.22 13.56
CA GLU A 132 -7.60 -2.08 14.74
C GLU A 132 -6.36 -2.99 14.76
N LEU A 133 -5.78 -3.30 13.60
CA LEU A 133 -4.56 -4.11 13.50
C LEU A 133 -3.29 -3.33 13.91
N LEU A 134 -3.40 -2.02 14.15
CA LEU A 134 -2.29 -1.16 14.57
C LEU A 134 -2.24 -0.94 16.09
N GLU A 135 -3.24 -1.43 16.83
CA GLU A 135 -3.28 -1.31 18.28
C GLU A 135 -2.31 -2.32 18.90
N VAL A 136 -1.30 -1.81 19.63
CA VAL A 136 -0.34 -2.62 20.38
C VAL A 136 -0.86 -2.77 21.80
N GLU A 137 -1.02 -4.01 22.28
CA GLU A 137 -1.37 -4.32 23.69
C GLU A 137 -0.24 -4.00 24.67
#